data_AF-A0A3A9AV82-F1
#
_entry.id   AF-A0A3A9AV82-F1
#
_cell.length_a   1.000
_cell.length_b   1.000
_cell.length_c   1.000
_cell.angle_alpha   90.00
_cell.angle_beta   90.00
_cell.angle_gamma   90.00
#
_symmetry.space_group_name_H-M   'P 1'
#
loop_
_entity.id
_entity.type
_entity.pdbx_description
1 polymer ?
#
loop_
_entity_poly.entity_id
_entity_poly.type
_entity_poly.pdbx_seq_one_letter_code
_entity_poly.pdbx_strand_id
1 'polypeptide(L)'
;MQQESPNIIALFLGSQSLQDFIRNFVYLDHIQAHNAAEIERLQNLKEDLEATQASLDAAREEAATEKESAETALKAAQEAREERQRRAREEAARQAAEAAELAAKAEAAREAAEREAAKQAEEANADKDGDEDSDEDTYDPTQDENYIAPPTETLEPPTADGADWSMGKDAFIAEWGARIDAYLAGSPLSGYGTTFAQAAWNYGVDPRWSPAISNTESSKGAYCFEPYNAWGWGGGNGWTSWEQAIDAHVRGLAAGYGYTITIANAQKYCPPNWEKWYINTSNQMALI
;
A
#
# COMPACT_ATOMS: atom_id res chain seq x y z
N MET A 1 -7.96 39.66 -52.72
CA MET A 1 -8.71 40.85 -53.16
C MET A 1 -7.87 42.06 -52.78
N GLN A 2 -7.17 42.67 -53.74
CA GLN A 2 -6.46 43.93 -53.52
C GLN A 2 -7.53 45.01 -53.33
N GLN A 3 -7.65 45.55 -52.12
CA GLN A 3 -8.42 46.78 -51.91
C GLN A 3 -7.68 47.88 -52.67
N GLU A 4 -8.27 48.35 -53.76
CA GLU A 4 -7.82 49.55 -54.45
C GLU A 4 -7.87 50.72 -53.47
N SER A 5 -6.71 51.20 -53.05
CA SER A 5 -6.58 52.44 -52.30
C SER A 5 -7.21 53.55 -53.14
N PRO A 6 -8.27 54.25 -52.66
CA PRO A 6 -8.84 55.35 -53.42
C PRO A 6 -7.73 56.38 -53.67
N ASN A 7 -7.54 56.74 -54.94
CA ASN A 7 -6.46 57.61 -55.38
C ASN A 7 -6.49 58.92 -54.60
N ILE A 8 -5.57 59.08 -53.64
CA ILE A 8 -5.55 60.17 -52.63
C ILE A 8 -5.55 61.54 -53.32
N ILE A 9 -4.93 61.61 -54.49
CA ILE A 9 -4.87 62.79 -55.35
C ILE A 9 -6.26 63.16 -55.90
N ALA A 10 -7.11 62.18 -56.21
CA ALA A 10 -8.48 62.39 -56.70
C ALA A 10 -9.45 62.85 -55.59
N LEU A 11 -9.26 62.37 -54.35
CA LEU A 11 -10.04 62.82 -53.18
C LEU A 11 -9.71 64.26 -52.78
N PHE A 12 -8.45 64.68 -52.98
CA PHE A 12 -7.98 66.04 -52.76
C PHE A 12 -8.43 67.00 -53.88
N LEU A 13 -8.34 66.57 -55.14
CA LEU A 13 -8.75 67.37 -56.31
C LEU A 13 -10.28 67.47 -56.48
N GLY A 14 -11.06 66.58 -55.87
CA GLY A 14 -12.52 66.59 -55.89
C GLY A 14 -13.17 67.47 -54.81
N SER A 15 -12.41 68.13 -53.93
CA SER A 15 -12.97 68.98 -52.88
C SER A 15 -13.55 70.27 -53.48
N GLN A 16 -14.85 70.50 -53.32
CA GLN A 16 -15.53 71.70 -53.87
C GLN A 16 -15.39 72.93 -52.95
N SER A 17 -14.90 72.75 -51.72
CA SER A 17 -14.71 73.82 -50.74
C SER A 17 -13.48 73.57 -49.85
N LEU A 18 -12.93 74.64 -49.27
CA LEU A 18 -11.88 74.56 -48.24
C LEU A 18 -12.31 73.68 -47.04
N GLN A 19 -13.61 73.65 -46.75
CA GLN A 19 -14.17 72.89 -45.65
C GLN A 19 -14.16 71.38 -45.93
N ASP A 20 -14.43 70.96 -47.17
CA ASP A 20 -14.31 69.56 -47.61
C ASP A 20 -12.86 69.10 -47.68
N PHE A 21 -11.95 69.99 -48.08
CA PHE A 21 -10.51 69.75 -48.05
C PHE A 21 -10.01 69.47 -46.64
N ILE A 22 -10.35 70.33 -45.67
CA ILE A 22 -9.95 70.16 -44.26
C ILE A 22 -10.52 68.86 -43.71
N ARG A 23 -11.78 68.54 -44.03
CA ARG A 23 -12.43 67.31 -43.57
C ARG A 23 -11.78 66.05 -44.16
N ASN A 24 -11.43 66.06 -45.45
CA ASN A 24 -10.72 64.95 -46.09
C ASN A 24 -9.29 64.81 -45.56
N PHE A 25 -8.61 65.92 -45.25
CA PHE A 25 -7.29 65.91 -44.63
C PHE A 25 -7.32 65.30 -43.22
N VAL A 26 -8.25 65.74 -42.37
CA VAL A 26 -8.44 65.20 -41.01
C VAL A 26 -8.82 63.71 -41.05
N TYR A 27 -9.63 63.29 -42.01
CA TYR A 27 -9.99 61.88 -42.20
C TYR A 27 -8.79 61.02 -42.58
N LEU A 28 -7.95 61.48 -43.51
CA LEU A 28 -6.73 60.77 -43.91
C LEU A 28 -5.71 60.69 -42.79
N ASP A 29 -5.54 61.78 -42.02
CA ASP A 29 -4.70 61.81 -40.82
C ASP A 29 -5.18 60.77 -39.78
N HIS A 30 -6.50 60.72 -39.54
CA HIS A 30 -7.08 59.75 -38.61
C HIS A 30 -6.94 58.29 -39.07
N ILE A 31 -7.11 58.01 -40.37
CA ILE A 31 -6.88 56.67 -40.93
C ILE A 31 -5.41 56.27 -40.85
N GLN A 32 -4.49 57.19 -41.18
CA GLN A 32 -3.06 56.91 -41.09
C GLN A 32 -2.65 56.62 -39.64
N ALA A 33 -3.15 57.41 -38.68
CA ALA A 33 -2.93 57.18 -37.25
C ALA A 33 -3.52 55.84 -36.78
N HIS A 34 -4.76 55.52 -37.18
CA HIS A 34 -5.39 54.23 -36.85
C HIS A 34 -4.64 53.04 -37.45
N ASN A 35 -4.24 53.12 -38.72
CA ASN A 35 -3.52 52.04 -39.38
C ASN A 35 -2.11 51.85 -38.78
N ALA A 36 -1.43 52.95 -38.42
CA ALA A 36 -0.16 52.87 -37.71
C ALA A 36 -0.31 52.18 -36.34
N ALA A 37 -1.35 52.53 -35.58
CA ALA A 37 -1.67 51.91 -34.29
C ALA A 37 -2.02 50.41 -34.43
N GLU A 38 -2.75 50.01 -35.47
CA GLU A 38 -3.09 48.59 -35.68
C GLU A 38 -1.86 47.78 -36.14
N ILE A 39 -0.95 48.37 -36.92
CA ILE A 39 0.33 47.73 -37.27
C ILE A 39 1.15 47.50 -36.01
N GLU A 40 1.26 48.49 -35.12
CA GLU A 40 1.95 48.36 -33.84
C GLU A 40 1.30 47.29 -32.96
N ARG A 41 -0.04 47.26 -32.88
CA ARG A 41 -0.79 46.23 -32.15
C ARG A 41 -0.51 44.83 -32.70
N LEU A 42 -0.51 44.66 -34.02
CA LEU A 42 -0.22 43.37 -34.66
C LEU A 42 1.23 42.93 -34.48
N GLN A 43 2.18 43.87 -34.47
CA GLN A 43 3.57 43.59 -34.14
C GLN A 43 3.70 43.09 -32.69
N ASN A 44 3.09 43.78 -31.73
CA ASN A 44 3.10 43.36 -30.32
C ASN A 44 2.46 41.97 -30.14
N LEU A 45 1.30 41.72 -30.77
CA LEU A 45 0.64 40.41 -30.74
C LEU A 45 1.51 39.29 -31.33
N LYS A 46 2.27 39.60 -32.38
CA LYS A 46 3.18 38.65 -32.99
C LYS A 46 4.35 38.34 -32.05
N GLU A 47 4.93 39.35 -31.43
CA GLU A 47 6.01 39.17 -30.43
C GLU A 47 5.52 38.36 -29.22
N ASP A 48 4.33 38.67 -28.70
CA ASP A 48 3.70 37.92 -27.61
C ASP A 48 3.45 36.45 -28.00
N LEU A 49 3.00 36.19 -29.23
CA LEU A 49 2.75 34.84 -29.72
C LEU A 49 4.06 34.05 -29.85
N GLU A 50 5.11 34.66 -30.40
CA GLU A 50 6.44 34.04 -30.51
C GLU A 50 7.03 33.74 -29.12
N ALA A 51 6.90 34.67 -28.17
CA ALA A 51 7.33 34.48 -26.79
C ALA A 51 6.54 33.36 -26.08
N THR A 52 5.22 33.34 -26.27
CA THR A 52 4.34 32.30 -25.69
C THR A 52 4.68 30.93 -26.28
N GLN A 53 4.92 30.85 -27.58
CA GLN A 53 5.27 29.60 -28.25
C GLN A 53 6.62 29.06 -27.77
N ALA A 54 7.63 29.93 -27.63
CA ALA A 54 8.92 29.56 -27.07
C ALA A 54 8.80 29.07 -25.62
N SER A 55 7.99 29.73 -24.79
CA SER A 55 7.73 29.30 -23.41
C SER A 55 7.01 27.96 -23.34
N LEU A 56 6.05 27.71 -24.24
CA LEU A 56 5.32 26.46 -24.30
C LEU A 56 6.23 25.29 -24.69
N ASP A 57 7.11 25.50 -25.66
CA ASP A 57 8.04 24.48 -26.13
C ASP A 57 9.08 24.15 -25.03
N ALA A 58 9.59 25.16 -24.32
CA ALA A 58 10.46 24.95 -23.15
C ALA A 58 9.75 24.17 -22.04
N ALA A 59 8.52 24.53 -21.69
CA ALA A 59 7.75 23.83 -20.66
C ALA A 59 7.43 22.37 -21.05
N ARG A 60 7.24 22.09 -22.35
CA ARG A 60 7.05 20.72 -22.85
C ARG A 60 8.31 19.89 -22.74
N GLU A 61 9.48 20.47 -23.03
CA GLU A 61 10.76 19.79 -22.90
C GLU A 61 11.08 19.49 -21.42
N GLU A 62 10.86 20.47 -20.54
CA GLU A 62 10.98 20.28 -19.09
C GLU A 62 10.05 19.15 -18.60
N ALA A 63 8.76 19.20 -18.96
CA ALA A 63 7.82 18.14 -18.59
C ALA A 63 8.20 16.75 -19.15
N ALA A 64 8.81 16.68 -20.34
CA ALA A 64 9.29 15.43 -20.90
C ALA A 64 10.48 14.87 -20.11
N THR A 65 11.45 15.72 -19.75
CA THR A 65 12.60 15.32 -18.94
C THR A 65 12.19 14.93 -17.51
N GLU A 66 11.27 15.67 -16.89
CA GLU A 66 10.71 15.32 -15.59
C GLU A 66 10.01 13.97 -15.65
N LYS A 67 9.21 13.72 -16.69
CA LYS A 67 8.54 12.43 -16.89
C LYS A 67 9.54 11.27 -16.99
N GLU A 68 10.59 11.41 -17.81
CA GLU A 68 11.63 10.38 -17.94
C GLU A 68 12.37 10.14 -16.60
N SER A 69 12.63 11.22 -15.85
CA SER A 69 13.23 11.12 -14.51
C SER A 69 12.32 10.38 -13.53
N ALA A 70 11.01 10.65 -13.57
CA ALA A 70 10.01 10.00 -12.73
C ALA A 70 9.83 8.52 -13.09
N GLU A 71 9.81 8.17 -14.37
CA GLU A 71 9.77 6.78 -14.85
C GLU A 71 11.02 6.01 -14.41
N THR A 72 12.20 6.62 -14.51
CA THR A 72 13.46 6.03 -14.05
C THR A 72 13.46 5.82 -12.53
N ALA A 73 13.02 6.82 -11.77
CA ALA A 73 12.91 6.74 -10.31
C ALA A 73 11.89 5.67 -9.88
N LEU A 74 10.76 5.56 -10.59
CA LEU A 74 9.76 4.53 -10.35
C LEU A 74 10.35 3.13 -10.56
N LYS A 75 11.03 2.92 -11.69
CA LYS A 75 11.66 1.64 -12.02
C LYS A 75 12.73 1.26 -10.99
N ALA A 76 13.61 2.20 -10.60
CA ALA A 76 14.62 1.97 -9.57
C ALA A 76 13.98 1.63 -8.22
N ALA A 77 12.88 2.27 -7.86
CA ALA A 77 12.14 1.96 -6.63
C ALA A 77 11.48 0.57 -6.68
N GLN A 78 10.93 0.16 -7.83
CA GLN A 78 10.39 -1.17 -8.05
C GLN A 78 11.47 -2.25 -7.93
N GLU A 79 12.61 -2.08 -8.61
CA GLU A 79 13.74 -3.01 -8.54
C GLU A 79 14.29 -3.13 -7.12
N ALA A 80 14.48 -2.01 -6.40
CA ALA A 80 14.94 -2.01 -5.02
C ALA A 80 13.93 -2.70 -4.07
N ARG A 81 12.65 -2.66 -4.39
CA ARG A 81 11.60 -3.35 -3.63
C ARG A 81 11.63 -4.84 -3.91
N GLU A 82 11.67 -5.25 -5.18
CA GLU A 82 11.78 -6.65 -5.58
C GLU A 82 13.03 -7.30 -4.99
N GLU A 83 14.16 -6.59 -4.98
CA GLU A 83 15.39 -7.10 -4.38
C GLU A 83 15.25 -7.28 -2.86
N ARG A 84 14.67 -6.29 -2.15
CA ARG A 84 14.39 -6.41 -0.71
C ARG A 84 13.45 -7.56 -0.43
N GLN A 85 12.39 -7.72 -1.21
CA GLN A 85 11.45 -8.84 -1.09
C GLN A 85 12.11 -10.18 -1.39
N ARG A 86 12.97 -10.28 -2.41
CA ARG A 86 13.70 -11.51 -2.72
C ARG A 86 14.64 -11.89 -1.59
N ARG A 87 15.50 -10.96 -1.16
CA ARG A 87 16.42 -11.19 -0.02
C ARG A 87 15.66 -11.62 1.22
N ALA A 88 14.51 -11.01 1.46
CA ALA A 88 13.71 -11.36 2.61
C ALA A 88 12.97 -12.68 2.49
N ARG A 89 12.50 -13.07 1.29
CA ARG A 89 11.96 -14.40 1.03
C ARG A 89 13.04 -15.47 1.25
N GLU A 90 14.26 -15.20 0.81
CA GLU A 90 15.41 -16.08 1.04
C GLU A 90 15.74 -16.20 2.54
N GLU A 91 15.73 -15.09 3.28
CA GLU A 91 15.96 -15.09 4.73
C GLU A 91 14.81 -15.77 5.49
N ALA A 92 13.56 -15.52 5.13
CA ALA A 92 12.40 -16.18 5.70
C ALA A 92 12.41 -17.69 5.42
N ALA A 93 12.79 -18.11 4.21
CA ALA A 93 12.96 -19.52 3.87
C ALA A 93 14.10 -20.17 4.67
N ARG A 94 15.23 -19.46 4.85
CA ARG A 94 16.34 -19.94 5.69
C ARG A 94 15.93 -20.09 7.16
N GLN A 95 15.26 -19.09 7.71
CA GLN A 95 14.74 -19.14 9.08
C GLN A 95 13.66 -20.20 9.25
N ALA A 96 12.81 -20.42 8.26
CA ALA A 96 11.81 -21.48 8.28
C ALA A 96 12.46 -22.88 8.24
N ALA A 97 13.51 -23.07 7.44
CA ALA A 97 14.25 -24.33 7.41
C ALA A 97 14.96 -24.62 8.74
N GLU A 98 15.61 -23.62 9.33
CA GLU A 98 16.26 -23.73 10.64
C GLU A 98 15.23 -24.00 11.75
N ALA A 99 14.08 -23.32 11.72
CA ALA A 99 12.98 -23.55 12.65
C ALA A 99 12.35 -24.94 12.50
N ALA A 100 12.19 -25.45 11.27
CA ALA A 100 11.70 -26.80 11.02
C ALA A 100 12.68 -27.87 11.55
N GLU A 101 13.99 -27.64 11.41
CA GLU A 101 15.00 -28.52 11.99
C GLU A 101 14.95 -28.53 13.53
N LEU A 102 14.79 -27.35 14.15
CA LEU A 102 14.60 -27.22 15.60
C LEU A 102 13.30 -27.87 16.08
N ALA A 103 12.20 -27.71 15.35
CA ALA A 103 10.92 -28.32 15.65
C ALA A 103 11.01 -29.85 15.58
N ALA A 104 11.61 -30.40 14.51
CA ALA A 104 11.83 -31.84 14.39
C ALA A 104 12.70 -32.39 15.53
N LYS A 105 13.72 -31.63 15.96
CA LYS A 105 14.55 -32.00 17.14
C LYS A 105 13.75 -31.95 18.45
N ALA A 106 12.87 -30.96 18.61
CA ALA A 106 12.03 -30.83 19.79
C ALA A 106 10.96 -31.93 19.86
N GLU A 107 10.32 -32.26 18.74
CA GLU A 107 9.36 -33.36 18.62
C GLU A 107 10.02 -34.70 18.91
N ALA A 108 11.20 -34.96 18.32
CA ALA A 108 11.99 -36.16 18.63
C ALA A 108 12.39 -36.23 20.12
N ALA A 109 12.69 -35.09 20.76
CA ALA A 109 12.99 -35.05 22.19
C ALA A 109 11.75 -35.29 23.06
N ARG A 110 10.57 -34.78 22.66
CA ARG A 110 9.29 -35.06 23.32
C ARG A 110 8.90 -36.52 23.21
N GLU A 111 8.97 -37.09 22.00
CA GLU A 111 8.72 -38.53 21.81
C GLU A 111 9.69 -39.40 22.62
N ALA A 112 10.97 -39.00 22.73
CA ALA A 112 11.94 -39.69 23.54
C ALA A 112 11.59 -39.61 25.04
N ALA A 113 11.20 -38.42 25.52
CA ALA A 113 10.77 -38.21 26.90
C ALA A 113 9.48 -38.97 27.23
N GLU A 114 8.49 -38.99 26.33
CA GLU A 114 7.26 -39.79 26.49
C GLU A 114 7.56 -41.29 26.52
N ARG A 115 8.45 -41.79 25.65
CA ARG A 115 8.87 -43.20 25.69
C ARG A 115 9.63 -43.55 26.96
N GLU A 116 10.43 -42.63 27.50
CA GLU A 116 11.09 -42.84 28.80
C GLU A 116 10.09 -42.78 29.96
N ALA A 117 9.13 -41.86 29.95
CA ALA A 117 8.06 -41.76 30.93
C ALA A 117 7.13 -42.99 30.89
N ALA A 118 6.78 -43.49 29.70
CA ALA A 118 5.98 -44.70 29.54
C ALA A 118 6.70 -45.95 30.08
N LYS A 119 8.02 -46.05 29.90
CA LYS A 119 8.83 -47.13 30.50
C LYS A 119 8.89 -47.03 32.02
N GLN A 120 9.07 -45.83 32.57
CA GLN A 120 9.03 -45.60 34.02
C GLN A 120 7.64 -45.87 34.60
N ALA A 121 6.57 -45.56 33.87
CA ALA A 121 5.20 -45.86 34.24
C ALA A 121 4.86 -47.36 34.15
N GLU A 122 5.41 -48.11 33.20
CA GLU A 122 5.33 -49.58 33.16
C GLU A 122 6.11 -50.23 34.32
N GLU A 123 7.28 -49.69 34.68
CA GLU A 123 8.05 -50.13 35.85
C GLU A 123 7.36 -49.77 37.18
N ALA A 124 6.62 -48.65 37.24
CA ALA A 124 5.85 -48.23 38.39
C ALA A 124 4.48 -48.94 38.52
N ASN A 125 3.82 -49.30 37.41
CA ASN A 125 2.55 -50.05 37.40
C ASN A 125 2.71 -51.54 37.74
N ALA A 126 3.93 -52.04 37.92
CA ALA A 126 4.16 -53.33 38.56
C ALA A 126 3.87 -53.30 40.09
N ASP A 127 3.62 -52.12 40.66
CA ASP A 127 3.36 -51.94 42.09
C ASP A 127 2.38 -50.77 42.35
N LYS A 128 1.09 -50.95 42.00
CA LYS A 128 -0.12 -50.59 42.81
C LYS A 128 -1.37 -50.30 41.98
N ASP A 129 -2.45 -51.02 42.32
CA ASP A 129 -3.85 -50.63 42.13
C ASP A 129 -4.16 -49.26 42.79
N GLY A 130 -5.00 -48.45 42.13
CA GLY A 130 -5.91 -47.53 42.83
C GLY A 130 -6.00 -46.08 42.34
N ASP A 131 -7.20 -45.73 41.88
CA ASP A 131 -7.89 -44.43 41.83
C ASP A 131 -7.43 -43.30 40.89
N GLU A 132 -8.39 -42.96 40.01
CA GLU A 132 -8.51 -41.77 39.18
C GLU A 132 -8.84 -40.54 40.03
N ASP A 133 -8.09 -39.45 39.91
CA ASP A 133 -8.62 -38.08 39.82
C ASP A 133 -7.46 -37.10 39.58
N SER A 134 -7.36 -36.55 38.36
CA SER A 134 -6.57 -35.35 38.10
C SER A 134 -7.08 -34.69 36.81
N ASP A 135 -8.01 -33.76 36.97
CA ASP A 135 -8.33 -32.73 35.98
C ASP A 135 -7.08 -31.89 35.70
N GLU A 136 -6.34 -32.28 34.67
CA GLU A 136 -5.31 -31.46 34.04
C GLU A 136 -5.96 -30.80 32.82
N ASP A 137 -6.43 -29.56 33.00
CA ASP A 137 -6.98 -28.69 31.95
C ASP A 137 -5.93 -28.51 30.83
N THR A 138 -5.89 -29.48 29.92
CA THR A 138 -5.14 -29.41 28.68
C THR A 138 -5.99 -28.56 27.73
N TYR A 139 -5.48 -27.37 27.43
CA TYR A 139 -6.14 -26.42 26.54
C TYR A 139 -6.47 -27.08 25.18
N ASP A 140 -7.75 -27.41 24.95
CA ASP A 140 -8.31 -27.92 23.70
C ASP A 140 -8.76 -26.73 22.82
N PRO A 141 -8.04 -26.39 21.74
CA PRO A 141 -8.36 -25.24 20.89
C PRO A 141 -9.70 -25.37 20.16
N THR A 142 -10.27 -26.58 20.07
CA THR A 142 -11.54 -26.84 19.37
C THR A 142 -12.77 -26.39 20.15
N GLN A 143 -12.59 -25.99 21.42
CA GLN A 143 -13.66 -25.52 22.31
C GLN A 143 -13.68 -23.99 22.48
N ASP A 144 -12.81 -23.25 21.80
CA ASP A 144 -12.78 -21.79 21.78
C ASP A 144 -13.92 -21.27 20.86
N GLU A 145 -14.76 -20.35 21.34
CA GLU A 145 -15.90 -19.80 20.56
C GLU A 145 -15.47 -19.07 19.29
N ASN A 146 -14.18 -18.72 19.17
CA ASN A 146 -13.57 -18.12 17.98
C ASN A 146 -12.85 -19.15 17.08
N TYR A 147 -12.96 -20.45 17.37
CA TYR A 147 -12.37 -21.52 16.55
C TYR A 147 -13.17 -21.73 15.26
N ILE A 148 -12.53 -21.45 14.12
CA ILE A 148 -13.00 -21.87 12.80
C ILE A 148 -12.21 -23.12 12.42
N ALA A 149 -12.89 -24.24 12.23
CA ALA A 149 -12.26 -25.51 11.84
C ALA A 149 -11.44 -25.33 10.55
N PRO A 150 -10.25 -25.95 10.44
CA PRO A 150 -9.41 -25.84 9.25
C PRO A 150 -10.18 -26.36 8.03
N PRO A 151 -10.03 -25.72 6.85
CA PRO A 151 -10.56 -26.28 5.62
C PRO A 151 -9.99 -27.69 5.43
N THR A 152 -10.86 -28.66 5.16
CA THR A 152 -10.54 -30.09 5.04
C THR A 152 -9.74 -30.47 3.79
N GLU A 153 -9.21 -29.49 3.06
CA GLU A 153 -8.21 -29.69 2.02
C GLU A 153 -6.83 -29.54 2.62
N THR A 154 -5.95 -30.49 2.33
CA THR A 154 -4.54 -30.51 2.74
C THR A 154 -3.91 -29.13 2.59
N LEU A 155 -3.55 -28.50 3.71
CA LEU A 155 -2.91 -27.19 3.75
C LEU A 155 -1.54 -27.29 3.07
N GLU A 156 -1.46 -26.78 1.84
CA GLU A 156 -0.18 -26.52 1.20
C GLU A 156 0.59 -25.45 1.99
N PRO A 157 1.94 -25.50 2.02
CA PRO A 157 2.74 -24.44 2.63
C PRO A 157 2.27 -23.07 2.12
N PRO A 158 2.32 -22.00 2.94
CA PRO A 158 1.78 -20.69 2.54
C PRO A 158 2.36 -20.33 1.18
N THR A 159 1.46 -20.30 0.19
CA THR A 159 1.76 -19.87 -1.16
C THR A 159 2.39 -18.48 -1.07
N ALA A 160 3.28 -18.13 -2.02
CA ALA A 160 3.72 -16.74 -2.22
C ALA A 160 2.55 -15.81 -1.93
N ASP A 161 2.76 -14.76 -1.13
CA ASP A 161 1.81 -13.81 -0.49
C ASP A 161 0.49 -13.43 -1.21
N GLY A 162 0.23 -13.96 -2.39
CA GLY A 162 -0.97 -13.87 -3.21
C GLY A 162 -1.00 -12.57 -3.98
N ALA A 163 -0.06 -11.67 -3.67
CA ALA A 163 -0.01 -10.31 -4.12
C ALA A 163 0.78 -10.23 -5.43
N ASP A 164 0.10 -9.80 -6.49
CA ASP A 164 0.78 -9.35 -7.70
C ASP A 164 1.38 -7.96 -7.46
N TRP A 165 2.60 -7.92 -6.93
CA TRP A 165 3.32 -6.66 -6.70
C TRP A 165 3.78 -5.95 -7.98
N SER A 166 3.66 -6.60 -9.15
CA SER A 166 3.97 -5.98 -10.44
C SER A 166 2.84 -5.05 -10.92
N MET A 167 1.65 -5.18 -10.32
CA MET A 167 0.53 -4.29 -10.60
C MET A 167 0.78 -2.88 -10.06
N GLY A 168 0.16 -1.87 -10.67
CA GLY A 168 0.25 -0.49 -10.19
C GLY A 168 -0.29 -0.34 -8.77
N LYS A 169 0.29 0.58 -7.98
CA LYS A 169 -0.11 0.84 -6.58
C LYS A 169 -1.62 0.99 -6.41
N ASP A 170 -2.27 1.74 -7.28
CA ASP A 170 -3.71 2.00 -7.17
C ASP A 170 -4.53 0.74 -7.43
N ALA A 171 -4.12 -0.10 -8.38
CA ALA A 171 -4.76 -1.38 -8.65
C ALA A 171 -4.58 -2.35 -7.47
N PHE A 172 -3.37 -2.40 -6.89
CA PHE A 172 -3.09 -3.19 -5.70
C PHE A 172 -3.96 -2.76 -4.53
N ILE A 173 -4.03 -1.46 -4.25
CA ILE A 173 -4.83 -0.92 -3.14
C ILE A 173 -6.31 -1.18 -3.36
N ALA A 174 -6.81 -1.07 -4.60
CA ALA A 174 -8.21 -1.36 -4.92
C ALA A 174 -8.56 -2.84 -4.71
N GLU A 175 -7.73 -3.76 -5.20
CA GLU A 175 -7.96 -5.20 -5.05
C GLU A 175 -7.89 -5.63 -3.58
N TRP A 176 -6.75 -5.37 -2.93
CA TRP A 176 -6.52 -5.80 -1.56
C TRP A 176 -7.36 -5.03 -0.56
N GLY A 177 -7.63 -3.75 -0.83
CA GLY A 177 -8.52 -2.95 -0.01
C GLY A 177 -9.91 -3.56 0.07
N ALA A 178 -10.48 -3.96 -1.08
CA ALA A 178 -11.79 -4.59 -1.13
C ALA A 178 -11.83 -5.97 -0.44
N ARG A 179 -10.80 -6.80 -0.64
CA ARG A 179 -10.69 -8.12 0.02
C ARG A 179 -10.59 -7.99 1.53
N ILE A 180 -9.73 -7.10 2.01
CA ILE A 180 -9.55 -6.86 3.43
C ILE A 180 -10.81 -6.22 4.03
N ASP A 181 -11.48 -5.28 3.35
CA ASP A 181 -12.74 -4.71 3.85
C ASP A 181 -13.85 -5.75 3.97
N ALA A 182 -13.96 -6.67 3.00
CA ALA A 182 -14.90 -7.79 3.09
C ALA A 182 -14.59 -8.69 4.31
N TYR A 183 -13.31 -8.95 4.57
CA TYR A 183 -12.88 -9.68 5.75
C TYR A 183 -13.16 -8.93 7.05
N LEU A 184 -12.98 -7.61 7.10
CA LEU A 184 -13.17 -6.78 8.29
C LEU A 184 -14.64 -6.39 8.55
N ALA A 185 -15.55 -6.74 7.65
CA ALA A 185 -16.95 -6.35 7.72
C ALA A 185 -17.59 -6.71 9.07
N GLY A 186 -18.27 -5.73 9.69
CA GLY A 186 -18.95 -5.90 10.97
C GLY A 186 -18.06 -5.79 12.21
N SER A 187 -16.77 -5.51 12.06
CA SER A 187 -15.87 -5.24 13.19
C SER A 187 -15.57 -3.73 13.35
N PRO A 188 -14.93 -3.33 14.47
CA PRO A 188 -14.43 -1.95 14.64
C PRO A 188 -13.40 -1.49 13.60
N LEU A 189 -12.78 -2.44 12.89
CA LEU A 189 -11.87 -2.19 11.77
C LEU A 189 -12.57 -2.19 10.40
N SER A 190 -13.90 -2.32 10.34
CA SER A 190 -14.65 -2.26 9.08
C SER A 190 -14.41 -0.92 8.35
N GLY A 191 -14.10 -0.97 7.06
CA GLY A 191 -13.81 0.20 6.23
C GLY A 191 -12.34 0.63 6.21
N TYR A 192 -11.46 -0.10 6.91
CA TYR A 192 -10.02 0.17 6.95
C TYR A 192 -9.19 -0.68 5.98
N GLY A 193 -9.81 -1.48 5.12
CA GLY A 193 -9.13 -2.36 4.17
C GLY A 193 -8.20 -1.62 3.24
N THR A 194 -8.63 -0.47 2.72
CA THR A 194 -7.77 0.43 1.91
C THR A 194 -6.52 0.87 2.68
N THR A 195 -6.67 1.20 3.97
CA THR A 195 -5.57 1.61 4.84
C THR A 195 -4.57 0.48 5.07
N PHE A 196 -5.05 -0.74 5.31
CA PHE A 196 -4.19 -1.93 5.40
C PHE A 196 -3.46 -2.21 4.09
N ALA A 197 -4.16 -2.17 2.96
CA ALA A 197 -3.56 -2.40 1.65
C ALA A 197 -2.49 -1.35 1.32
N GLN A 198 -2.74 -0.08 1.66
CA GLN A 198 -1.75 0.98 1.48
C GLN A 198 -0.52 0.78 2.35
N ALA A 199 -0.68 0.40 3.62
CA ALA A 199 0.44 0.10 4.51
C ALA A 199 1.22 -1.13 4.01
N ALA A 200 0.54 -2.20 3.61
CA ALA A 200 1.13 -3.39 3.02
C ALA A 200 1.95 -3.05 1.78
N TRP A 201 1.42 -2.20 0.90
CA TRP A 201 2.16 -1.66 -0.25
C TRP A 201 3.40 -0.88 0.16
N ASN A 202 3.26 0.08 1.07
CA ASN A 202 4.35 0.95 1.50
C ASN A 202 5.53 0.17 2.10
N TYR A 203 5.23 -0.91 2.84
CA TYR A 203 6.25 -1.68 3.56
C TYR A 203 6.59 -3.03 2.92
N GLY A 204 5.89 -3.41 1.85
CA GLY A 204 6.12 -4.68 1.13
C GLY A 204 5.72 -5.92 1.91
N VAL A 205 4.84 -5.77 2.91
CA VAL A 205 4.35 -6.84 3.79
C VAL A 205 3.14 -7.52 3.14
N ASP A 206 2.99 -8.82 3.32
CA ASP A 206 1.82 -9.60 2.91
C ASP A 206 0.54 -8.89 3.40
N PRO A 207 -0.35 -8.46 2.48
CA PRO A 207 -1.52 -7.66 2.82
C PRO A 207 -2.50 -8.38 3.75
N ARG A 208 -2.43 -9.71 3.84
CA ARG A 208 -3.30 -10.53 4.69
C ARG A 208 -2.82 -10.59 6.14
N TRP A 209 -1.51 -10.42 6.37
CA TRP A 209 -0.89 -10.76 7.64
C TRP A 209 -1.34 -9.85 8.79
N SER A 210 -1.24 -8.53 8.62
CA SER A 210 -1.64 -7.58 9.66
C SER A 210 -3.15 -7.62 9.98
N PRO A 211 -4.06 -7.69 8.99
CA PRO A 211 -5.48 -7.93 9.26
C PRO A 211 -5.75 -9.25 9.98
N ALA A 212 -5.08 -10.34 9.60
CA ALA A 212 -5.23 -11.64 10.26
C ALA A 212 -4.79 -11.62 11.72
N ILE A 213 -3.65 -10.99 12.03
CA ILE A 213 -3.20 -10.81 13.42
C ILE A 213 -4.25 -10.02 14.22
N SER A 214 -4.85 -8.97 13.62
CA SER A 214 -5.88 -8.18 14.32
C SER A 214 -7.08 -9.04 14.76
N ASN A 215 -7.41 -10.08 14.00
CA ASN A 215 -8.42 -11.05 14.41
C ASN A 215 -7.93 -11.94 15.56
N THR A 216 -6.75 -12.56 15.39
CA THR A 216 -6.15 -13.44 16.40
C THR A 216 -6.00 -12.77 17.76
N GLU A 217 -5.65 -11.48 17.78
CA GLU A 217 -5.33 -10.74 19.00
C GLU A 217 -6.52 -10.01 19.64
N SER A 218 -7.51 -9.58 18.85
CA SER A 218 -8.58 -8.72 19.38
C SER A 218 -9.94 -8.89 18.69
N SER A 219 -10.14 -9.96 17.91
CA SER A 219 -11.35 -10.12 17.08
C SER A 219 -11.60 -8.90 16.18
N LYS A 220 -10.55 -8.47 15.47
CA LYS A 220 -10.56 -7.36 14.51
C LYS A 220 -10.90 -6.02 15.16
N GLY A 221 -10.33 -5.79 16.35
CA GLY A 221 -10.46 -4.55 17.12
C GLY A 221 -11.64 -4.51 18.10
N ALA A 222 -12.36 -5.61 18.31
CA ALA A 222 -13.46 -5.67 19.29
C ALA A 222 -12.96 -5.69 20.74
N TYR A 223 -11.84 -6.37 21.00
CA TYR A 223 -11.26 -6.56 22.33
C TYR A 223 -9.82 -6.04 22.36
N CYS A 224 -9.67 -4.72 22.27
CA CYS A 224 -8.36 -4.10 22.27
C CYS A 224 -7.75 -4.01 23.67
N PHE A 225 -6.45 -4.28 23.75
CA PHE A 225 -5.65 -4.08 24.97
C PHE A 225 -5.57 -2.60 25.38
N GLU A 226 -5.47 -1.71 24.39
CA GLU A 226 -5.36 -0.24 24.54
C GLU A 226 -6.14 0.47 23.41
N PRO A 227 -6.44 1.77 23.51
CA PRO A 227 -7.11 2.51 22.45
C PRO A 227 -6.44 2.31 21.08
N TYR A 228 -7.24 1.90 20.09
CA TYR A 228 -6.80 1.61 18.72
C TYR A 228 -5.69 0.56 18.61
N ASN A 229 -5.56 -0.35 19.58
CA ASN A 229 -4.58 -1.43 19.57
C ASN A 229 -5.22 -2.80 19.32
N ALA A 230 -5.37 -3.16 18.05
CA ALA A 230 -5.96 -4.44 17.65
C ALA A 230 -4.97 -5.63 17.69
N TRP A 231 -3.69 -5.40 17.97
CA TRP A 231 -2.62 -6.41 17.82
C TRP A 231 -1.90 -6.74 19.13
N GLY A 232 -2.31 -6.12 20.25
CA GLY A 232 -1.56 -6.22 21.51
C GLY A 232 -0.14 -5.64 21.40
N TRP A 233 0.09 -4.71 20.46
CA TRP A 233 1.43 -4.27 20.07
C TRP A 233 1.88 -3.02 20.83
N GLY A 234 3.11 -3.03 21.33
CA GLY A 234 3.70 -1.91 22.08
C GLY A 234 3.19 -1.77 23.51
N GLY A 235 3.72 -0.79 24.26
CA GLY A 235 3.31 -0.50 25.63
C GLY A 235 3.35 0.99 25.92
N GLY A 236 2.24 1.55 26.41
CA GLY A 236 2.27 2.84 27.07
C GLY A 236 0.97 3.65 27.08
N ASN A 237 0.25 3.83 25.96
CA ASN A 237 -0.92 4.74 25.87
C ASN A 237 -1.85 4.50 24.66
N GLY A 238 -1.73 3.36 23.96
CA GLY A 238 -2.45 3.15 22.69
C GLY A 238 -2.07 4.13 21.57
N TRP A 239 -2.93 4.24 20.56
CA TRP A 239 -2.81 5.20 19.45
C TRP A 239 -3.96 6.20 19.45
N THR A 240 -3.89 7.22 18.58
CA THR A 240 -4.95 8.21 18.44
C THR A 240 -5.98 7.88 17.36
N SER A 241 -5.65 6.96 16.44
CA SER A 241 -6.57 6.50 15.39
C SER A 241 -6.16 5.13 14.83
N TRP A 242 -7.09 4.47 14.14
CA TRP A 242 -6.84 3.20 13.47
C TRP A 242 -5.81 3.33 12.34
N GLU A 243 -5.83 4.41 11.57
CA GLU A 243 -4.87 4.64 10.48
C GLU A 243 -3.45 4.72 11.00
N GLN A 244 -3.24 5.45 12.10
CA GLN A 244 -1.93 5.54 12.76
C GLN A 244 -1.47 4.16 13.26
N ALA A 245 -2.38 3.40 13.88
CA ALA A 245 -2.06 2.11 14.45
C ALA A 245 -1.75 1.06 13.36
N ILE A 246 -2.54 1.02 12.28
CA ILE A 246 -2.34 0.13 11.12
C ILE A 246 -0.97 0.39 10.48
N ASP A 247 -0.67 1.65 10.16
CA ASP A 247 0.62 2.02 9.57
C ASP A 247 1.79 1.64 10.48
N ALA A 248 1.69 1.96 11.77
CA ALA A 248 2.72 1.63 12.75
C ALA A 248 2.93 0.12 12.89
N HIS A 249 1.86 -0.67 12.93
CA HIS A 249 1.95 -2.13 13.07
C HIS A 249 2.58 -2.76 11.83
N VAL A 250 2.12 -2.44 10.61
CA VAL A 250 2.66 -3.01 9.38
C VAL A 250 4.13 -2.61 9.18
N ARG A 251 4.49 -1.37 9.49
CA ARG A 251 5.90 -0.93 9.51
C ARG A 251 6.73 -1.72 10.51
N GLY A 252 6.18 -1.98 11.69
CA GLY A 252 6.82 -2.77 12.74
C GLY A 252 7.08 -4.22 12.33
N LEU A 253 6.12 -4.84 11.64
CA LEU A 253 6.30 -6.17 11.04
C LEU A 253 7.46 -6.16 10.05
N ALA A 254 7.47 -5.23 9.08
CA ALA A 254 8.55 -5.12 8.10
C ALA A 254 9.93 -4.93 8.73
N ALA A 255 10.03 -4.11 9.78
CA ALA A 255 11.28 -3.80 10.45
C ALA A 255 11.79 -4.91 11.38
N GLY A 256 10.88 -5.63 12.06
CA GLY A 256 11.22 -6.52 13.16
C GLY A 256 11.02 -8.00 12.90
N TYR A 257 10.17 -8.36 11.93
CA TYR A 257 9.70 -9.74 11.71
C TYR A 257 9.84 -10.15 10.23
N GLY A 258 9.81 -9.21 9.30
CA GLY A 258 9.90 -9.47 7.86
C GLY A 258 8.58 -9.21 7.16
N TYR A 259 8.28 -9.99 6.12
CA TYR A 259 7.24 -9.61 5.15
C TYR A 259 6.05 -10.58 5.10
N THR A 260 6.12 -11.72 5.76
CA THR A 260 4.98 -12.62 5.93
C THR A 260 5.16 -13.48 7.17
N ILE A 261 4.12 -14.23 7.53
CA ILE A 261 4.12 -15.12 8.69
C ILE A 261 5.13 -16.26 8.51
N THR A 262 5.90 -16.54 9.57
CA THR A 262 6.80 -17.70 9.66
C THR A 262 6.72 -18.26 11.07
N ILE A 263 7.17 -19.51 11.26
CA ILE A 263 7.28 -20.12 12.60
C ILE A 263 8.17 -19.27 13.52
N ALA A 264 9.33 -18.83 13.02
CA ALA A 264 10.24 -17.98 13.79
C ALA A 264 9.59 -16.65 14.21
N ASN A 265 8.78 -16.05 13.33
CA ASN A 265 8.03 -14.84 13.64
C ASN A 265 6.95 -15.08 14.69
N ALA A 266 6.24 -16.21 14.61
CA ALA A 266 5.26 -16.59 15.62
C ALA A 266 5.90 -16.82 16.99
N GLN A 267 7.06 -17.50 17.03
CA GLN A 267 7.85 -17.71 18.25
C GLN A 267 8.32 -16.39 18.87
N LYS A 268 8.67 -15.40 18.03
CA LYS A 268 9.05 -14.07 18.50
C LYS A 268 7.85 -13.24 18.97
N TYR A 269 6.72 -13.34 18.26
CA TYR A 269 5.53 -12.52 18.50
C TYR A 269 4.75 -13.01 19.73
N CYS A 270 4.54 -14.33 19.84
CA CYS A 270 3.78 -14.97 20.92
C CYS A 270 4.56 -16.16 21.53
N PRO A 271 5.70 -15.95 22.23
CA PRO A 271 6.60 -17.03 22.65
C PRO A 271 5.97 -18.18 23.45
N PRO A 272 5.01 -17.96 24.37
CA PRO A 272 4.42 -19.05 25.15
C PRO A 272 3.46 -19.94 24.34
N ASN A 273 2.76 -19.38 23.34
CA ASN A 273 1.65 -20.03 22.63
C ASN A 273 1.79 -19.95 21.10
N TRP A 274 3.04 -19.92 20.61
CA TRP A 274 3.36 -19.58 19.22
C TRP A 274 2.76 -20.56 18.21
N GLU A 275 2.63 -21.85 18.54
CA GLU A 275 2.07 -22.88 17.66
C GLU A 275 0.61 -22.58 17.34
N LYS A 276 -0.21 -22.43 18.39
CA LYS A 276 -1.62 -22.06 18.28
C LYS A 276 -1.78 -20.74 17.54
N TRP A 277 -0.97 -19.74 17.91
CA TRP A 277 -1.02 -18.42 17.27
C TRP A 277 -0.71 -18.47 15.78
N TYR A 278 0.31 -19.25 15.38
CA TYR A 278 0.71 -19.43 14.00
C TYR A 278 -0.41 -20.07 13.18
N ILE A 279 -1.00 -21.15 13.68
CA ILE A 279 -2.10 -21.86 13.01
C ILE A 279 -3.32 -20.95 12.85
N ASN A 280 -3.75 -20.31 13.95
CA ASN A 280 -4.92 -19.43 13.91
C ASN A 280 -4.72 -18.26 12.94
N THR A 281 -3.56 -17.60 13.00
CA THR A 281 -3.27 -16.46 12.11
C THR A 281 -3.15 -16.91 10.66
N SER A 282 -2.53 -18.07 10.39
CA SER A 282 -2.45 -18.62 9.02
C SER A 282 -3.84 -18.96 8.47
N ASN A 283 -4.72 -19.54 9.29
CA ASN A 283 -6.11 -19.80 8.90
C ASN A 283 -6.87 -18.51 8.60
N GLN A 284 -6.66 -17.45 9.39
CA GLN A 284 -7.25 -16.15 9.13
C GLN A 284 -6.72 -15.51 7.84
N MET A 285 -5.43 -15.67 7.52
CA MET A 285 -4.86 -15.20 6.26
C MET A 285 -5.50 -15.88 5.05
N ALA A 286 -5.88 -17.15 5.15
CA ALA A 286 -6.55 -17.88 4.07
C ALA A 286 -7.98 -17.41 3.77
N LEU A 287 -8.60 -16.64 4.69
CA LEU A 287 -9.96 -16.09 4.52
C LEU A 287 -9.98 -14.72 3.82
N ILE A 288 -8.82 -14.15 3.49
CA ILE A 288 -8.64 -12.84 2.85
C ILE A 288 -8.23 -13.02 1.40
#